data_AF-A0A517LYJ1-F1
#
_entry.id   AF-A0A517LYJ1-F1
#
_cell.length_a   1.000
_cell.length_b   1.000
_cell.length_c   1.000
_cell.angle_alpha   90.00
_cell.angle_beta   90.00
_cell.angle_gamma   90.00
#
_symmetry.space_group_name_H-M   'P 1'
#
loop_
_entity.id
_entity.type
_entity.pdbx_description
1 polymer ?
#
loop_
_entity_poly.entity_id
_entity_poly.type
_entity_poly.pdbx_seq_one_letter_code
_entity_poly.pdbx_strand_id
1 'polypeptide(L)'
;MVDRVAAVKSDIHRLPKLGGAMAMLHRWCLVGLALLCCLPAGCRGGMQLTTARNQFYHGAFDDSQATLEKIKESDRKASVVSTLDLAMVHLAAGDTDNAEQLLLEARGTLDENQAADPVAGTISYITDDTARQYRGWGYEQVMIRAMLALSSMMSDAVDAEAYALQAQSKQMELQQAAIDAGMLDADKHYQPLALAPYMRGVLREMNYRDYDDASRAYRLVSEIQPSFAPAEIDIARAESGVHCQPGHGVVYIFALVGQGPQRVAQQAPVTSNVLLLADRVVSAVGKYSVPPTMAPIEIPAVAIPETAIDTVFVMADDQPLGLTQSITDVGQMAVQQYEAEKTDLLVRAVARRIVKKSAVAAGKDAFGIQDPMLQLVVDLAGSAWEATEKTDTRCWSLLPREIQVLRAELPVGTHNISMQAFGRGSPLQRDPTARTIEVEDGRNTYVLATAPSDRVIAAAAR
;
A
#
# COMPACT_ATOMS: atom_id res chain seq x y z
N MET A 1 -88.86 -32.45 -28.11
CA MET A 1 -89.69 -32.03 -26.96
C MET A 1 -88.73 -31.75 -25.81
N VAL A 2 -88.37 -30.47 -25.59
CA VAL A 2 -89.11 -29.52 -24.73
C VAL A 2 -88.84 -29.91 -23.26
N ASP A 3 -88.32 -29.11 -22.35
CA ASP A 3 -87.90 -27.70 -22.24
C ASP A 3 -87.02 -27.65 -20.97
N ARG A 4 -85.93 -26.88 -20.91
CA ARG A 4 -85.86 -25.53 -20.31
C ARG A 4 -86.76 -25.29 -19.08
N VAL A 5 -86.10 -24.87 -17.99
CA VAL A 5 -86.44 -23.76 -17.05
C VAL A 5 -86.44 -24.14 -15.56
N ALA A 6 -85.71 -23.30 -14.80
CA ALA A 6 -85.73 -23.03 -13.35
C ALA A 6 -85.15 -24.10 -12.40
N ALA A 7 -83.94 -23.92 -11.86
CA ALA A 7 -83.51 -22.95 -10.84
C ALA A 7 -83.86 -23.36 -9.39
N VAL A 8 -82.79 -23.53 -8.60
CA VAL A 8 -82.70 -23.31 -7.13
C VAL A 8 -83.23 -24.45 -6.22
N LYS A 9 -82.36 -25.43 -5.89
CA LYS A 9 -81.75 -25.59 -4.54
C LYS A 9 -80.96 -26.90 -4.40
N SER A 10 -79.88 -26.80 -3.62
CA SER A 10 -79.00 -27.83 -3.06
C SER A 10 -77.82 -28.26 -3.92
N ASP A 11 -76.64 -27.74 -3.56
CA ASP A 11 -75.48 -28.61 -3.32
C ASP A 11 -74.49 -27.90 -2.37
N ILE A 12 -74.49 -28.38 -1.13
CA ILE A 12 -73.45 -28.16 -0.14
C ILE A 12 -72.32 -29.12 -0.50
N HIS A 13 -71.21 -28.59 -1.04
CA HIS A 13 -69.82 -28.91 -0.64
C HIS A 13 -68.81 -28.54 -1.72
N ARG A 14 -67.63 -28.12 -1.25
CA ARG A 14 -66.32 -27.95 -1.93
C ARG A 14 -65.99 -26.54 -2.46
N LEU A 15 -65.55 -25.69 -1.53
CA LEU A 15 -64.56 -24.64 -1.81
C LEU A 15 -63.16 -25.27 -1.87
N PRO A 16 -62.35 -25.05 -2.92
CA PRO A 16 -60.93 -25.42 -2.90
C PRO A 16 -60.14 -24.36 -2.11
N LYS A 17 -59.34 -24.83 -1.14
CA LYS A 17 -58.42 -24.03 -0.33
C LYS A 17 -57.30 -23.44 -1.19
N LEU A 18 -57.41 -22.15 -1.53
CA LEU A 18 -56.35 -21.33 -2.14
C LEU A 18 -55.34 -20.79 -1.10
N GLY A 19 -54.99 -21.59 -0.08
CA GLY A 19 -54.10 -21.17 1.03
C GLY A 19 -52.66 -21.69 0.96
N GLY A 20 -52.36 -22.68 0.09
CA GLY A 20 -51.07 -23.38 0.09
C GLY A 20 -49.99 -22.76 -0.81
N ALA A 21 -50.37 -22.24 -1.97
CA ALA A 21 -49.41 -21.77 -2.98
C ALA A 21 -48.74 -20.44 -2.60
N MET A 22 -49.49 -19.54 -1.95
CA MET A 22 -48.98 -18.22 -1.52
C MET A 22 -48.02 -18.34 -0.32
N ALA A 23 -48.25 -19.31 0.57
CA ALA A 23 -47.37 -19.60 1.70
C ALA A 23 -46.05 -20.29 1.28
N MET A 24 -46.08 -21.10 0.22
CA MET A 24 -44.85 -21.67 -0.36
C MET A 24 -44.00 -20.60 -1.04
N LEU A 25 -44.57 -19.71 -1.88
CA LEU A 25 -43.79 -18.63 -2.48
C LEU A 25 -43.16 -17.70 -1.44
N HIS A 26 -43.88 -17.41 -0.35
CA HIS A 26 -43.35 -16.56 0.73
C HIS A 26 -42.20 -17.22 1.50
N ARG A 27 -42.27 -18.54 1.73
CA ARG A 27 -41.19 -19.33 2.35
C ARG A 27 -39.94 -19.40 1.48
N TRP A 28 -40.09 -19.52 0.16
CA TRP A 28 -38.97 -19.60 -0.77
C TRP A 28 -38.31 -18.24 -1.00
N CYS A 29 -39.07 -17.13 -0.98
CA CYS A 29 -38.51 -15.77 -0.95
C CYS A 29 -37.74 -15.48 0.35
N LEU A 30 -38.24 -15.93 1.50
CA LEU A 30 -37.55 -15.75 2.79
C LEU A 30 -36.27 -16.60 2.91
N VAL A 31 -36.26 -17.82 2.34
CA VAL A 31 -35.06 -18.66 2.29
C VAL A 31 -34.06 -18.14 1.26
N GLY A 32 -34.51 -17.59 0.13
CA GLY A 32 -33.65 -16.94 -0.86
C GLY A 32 -32.99 -15.66 -0.34
N LEU A 33 -33.73 -14.86 0.45
CA LEU A 33 -33.20 -13.65 1.08
C LEU A 33 -32.22 -13.99 2.24
N ALA A 34 -32.49 -15.06 2.99
CA ALA A 34 -31.60 -15.53 4.06
C ALA A 34 -30.31 -16.19 3.55
N LEU A 35 -30.34 -16.88 2.39
CA LEU A 35 -29.13 -17.45 1.78
C LEU A 35 -28.22 -16.38 1.15
N LEU A 36 -28.80 -15.27 0.66
CA LEU A 36 -28.02 -14.18 0.07
C LEU A 36 -27.25 -13.36 1.13
N CYS A 37 -27.68 -13.39 2.39
CA CYS A 37 -26.99 -12.75 3.52
C CYS A 37 -25.76 -13.51 4.04
N CYS A 38 -25.47 -14.71 3.54
CA CYS A 38 -24.42 -15.60 4.07
C CYS A 38 -23.22 -15.78 3.13
N LEU A 39 -22.98 -14.90 2.15
CA LEU A 39 -21.75 -14.93 1.35
C LEU A 39 -20.66 -14.08 2.03
N PRO A 40 -19.67 -14.67 2.74
CA PRO A 40 -18.60 -13.94 3.38
C PRO A 40 -17.48 -13.73 2.37
N ALA A 41 -17.74 -13.02 1.28
CA ALA A 41 -16.74 -12.85 0.22
C ALA A 41 -15.59 -11.90 0.61
N GLY A 42 -15.79 -11.02 1.61
CA GLY A 42 -14.81 -9.97 1.96
C GLY A 42 -13.87 -10.27 3.13
N CYS A 43 -14.24 -11.16 4.08
CA CYS A 43 -13.41 -11.41 5.26
C CYS A 43 -12.25 -12.40 4.99
N ARG A 44 -12.32 -13.15 3.89
CA ARG A 44 -11.32 -14.18 3.57
C ARG A 44 -10.05 -13.60 2.94
N GLY A 45 -10.17 -12.65 2.00
CA GLY A 45 -9.03 -12.06 1.29
C GLY A 45 -8.09 -11.26 2.21
N GLY A 46 -8.66 -10.41 3.08
CA GLY A 46 -7.86 -9.63 4.05
C GLY A 46 -7.08 -10.52 5.03
N MET A 47 -7.70 -11.59 5.53
CA MET A 47 -7.05 -12.55 6.41
C MET A 47 -5.93 -13.33 5.71
N GLN A 48 -6.09 -13.66 4.43
CA GLN A 48 -5.04 -14.33 3.64
C GLN A 48 -3.83 -13.44 3.38
N LEU A 49 -4.02 -12.15 3.11
CA LEU A 49 -2.91 -11.18 3.00
C LEU A 49 -2.11 -11.10 4.31
N THR A 50 -2.80 -10.99 5.45
CA THR A 50 -2.13 -10.99 6.77
C THR A 50 -1.34 -12.27 7.02
N THR A 51 -1.88 -13.43 6.62
CA THR A 51 -1.17 -14.71 6.71
C THR A 51 0.12 -14.70 5.88
N ALA A 52 0.05 -14.30 4.61
CA ALA A 52 1.23 -14.20 3.74
C ALA A 52 2.31 -13.29 4.32
N ARG A 53 1.91 -12.11 4.81
CA ARG A 53 2.84 -11.14 5.39
C ARG A 53 3.54 -11.68 6.63
N ASN A 54 2.80 -12.38 7.51
CA ASN A 54 3.38 -13.03 8.66
C ASN A 54 4.36 -14.16 8.28
N GLN A 55 4.05 -14.93 7.22
CA GLN A 55 4.97 -15.94 6.68
C GLN A 55 6.29 -15.27 6.24
N PHE A 56 6.21 -14.17 5.47
CA PHE A 56 7.38 -13.38 5.09
C PHE A 56 8.16 -12.86 6.31
N TYR A 57 7.51 -12.26 7.30
CA TYR A 57 8.19 -11.72 8.49
C TYR A 57 8.92 -12.79 9.33
N HIS A 58 8.57 -14.06 9.16
CA HIS A 58 9.23 -15.21 9.79
C HIS A 58 10.21 -15.95 8.87
N GLY A 59 10.46 -15.44 7.65
CA GLY A 59 11.38 -16.05 6.68
C GLY A 59 10.80 -17.26 5.94
N ALA A 60 9.51 -17.54 6.05
CA ALA A 60 8.83 -18.61 5.31
C ALA A 60 8.45 -18.13 3.90
N PHE A 61 9.46 -17.91 3.05
CA PHE A 61 9.29 -17.30 1.73
C PHE A 61 8.44 -18.15 0.77
N ASP A 62 8.67 -19.46 0.71
CA ASP A 62 7.90 -20.37 -0.16
C ASP A 62 6.40 -20.36 0.19
N ASP A 63 6.08 -20.40 1.47
CA ASP A 63 4.70 -20.36 1.96
C ASP A 63 4.03 -19.01 1.67
N SER A 64 4.78 -17.91 1.87
CA SER A 64 4.34 -16.55 1.56
C SER A 64 4.06 -16.39 0.07
N GLN A 65 4.97 -16.85 -0.78
CA GLN A 65 4.83 -16.84 -2.23
C GLN A 65 3.58 -17.59 -2.67
N ALA A 66 3.43 -18.86 -2.27
CA ALA A 66 2.27 -19.68 -2.64
C ALA A 66 0.94 -19.04 -2.20
N THR A 67 0.93 -18.39 -1.03
CA THR A 67 -0.27 -17.69 -0.54
C THR A 67 -0.57 -16.44 -1.37
N LEU A 68 0.44 -15.65 -1.73
CA LEU A 68 0.29 -14.41 -2.51
C LEU A 68 -0.09 -14.68 -3.97
N GLU A 69 0.51 -15.68 -4.61
CA GLU A 69 0.14 -16.10 -5.97
C GLU A 69 -1.34 -16.50 -6.05
N LYS A 70 -1.80 -17.29 -5.07
CA LYS A 70 -3.22 -17.66 -4.98
C LYS A 70 -4.13 -16.45 -4.81
N ILE A 71 -3.74 -15.46 -4.01
CA ILE A 71 -4.52 -14.21 -3.86
C ILE A 71 -4.53 -13.44 -5.17
N LYS A 72 -3.36 -13.30 -5.82
CA LYS A 72 -3.18 -12.60 -7.09
C LYS A 72 -4.13 -13.12 -8.17
N GLU A 73 -4.29 -14.44 -8.25
CA GLU A 73 -5.16 -15.12 -9.21
C GLU A 73 -6.65 -15.09 -8.83
N SER A 74 -6.97 -15.27 -7.54
CA SER A 74 -8.35 -15.52 -7.10
C SER A 74 -9.12 -14.27 -6.65
N ASP A 75 -8.43 -13.17 -6.31
CA ASP A 75 -9.05 -11.93 -5.84
C ASP A 75 -8.57 -10.72 -6.66
N ARG A 76 -9.37 -10.34 -7.65
CA ARG A 76 -9.11 -9.16 -8.51
C ARG A 76 -8.91 -7.87 -7.71
N LYS A 77 -9.55 -7.71 -6.54
CA LYS A 77 -9.43 -6.49 -5.73
C LYS A 77 -8.13 -6.45 -4.93
N ALA A 78 -7.57 -7.61 -4.59
CA ALA A 78 -6.30 -7.73 -3.88
C ALA A 78 -5.11 -7.93 -4.84
N SER A 79 -5.37 -8.27 -6.11
CA SER A 79 -4.36 -8.69 -7.09
C SER A 79 -3.12 -7.79 -7.14
N VAL A 80 -3.30 -6.48 -7.29
CA VAL A 80 -2.17 -5.53 -7.35
C VAL A 80 -1.38 -5.47 -6.04
N VAL A 81 -2.07 -5.49 -4.89
CA VAL A 81 -1.40 -5.49 -3.57
C VAL A 81 -0.63 -6.78 -3.35
N SER A 82 -1.20 -7.94 -3.73
CA SER A 82 -0.49 -9.20 -3.68
C SER A 82 0.69 -9.25 -4.65
N THR A 83 0.62 -8.61 -5.81
CA THR A 83 1.76 -8.48 -6.75
C THR A 83 2.90 -7.68 -6.10
N LEU A 84 2.58 -6.57 -5.43
CA LEU A 84 3.57 -5.74 -4.73
C LEU A 84 4.21 -6.48 -3.55
N ASP A 85 3.41 -7.16 -2.73
CA ASP A 85 3.94 -7.98 -1.63
C ASP A 85 4.79 -9.15 -2.16
N LEU A 86 4.35 -9.82 -3.24
CA LEU A 86 5.07 -10.93 -3.86
C LEU A 86 6.43 -10.49 -4.40
N ALA A 87 6.52 -9.29 -4.99
CA ALA A 87 7.79 -8.74 -5.43
C ALA A 87 8.81 -8.60 -4.29
N MET A 88 8.37 -8.18 -3.09
CA MET A 88 9.23 -8.08 -1.91
C MET A 88 9.70 -9.45 -1.41
N VAL A 89 8.87 -10.49 -1.55
CA VAL A 89 9.25 -11.88 -1.25
C VAL A 89 10.37 -12.33 -2.18
N HIS A 90 10.21 -12.15 -3.50
CA HIS A 90 11.24 -12.52 -4.48
C HIS A 90 12.53 -11.71 -4.26
N LEU A 91 12.42 -10.40 -4.01
CA LEU A 91 13.58 -9.54 -3.77
C LEU A 91 14.35 -10.00 -2.52
N ALA A 92 13.66 -10.32 -1.43
CA ALA A 92 14.30 -10.84 -0.22
C ALA A 92 14.92 -12.23 -0.44
N ALA A 93 14.31 -13.08 -1.27
CA ALA A 93 14.85 -14.38 -1.65
C ALA A 93 16.06 -14.29 -2.60
N GLY A 94 16.37 -13.10 -3.12
CA GLY A 94 17.44 -12.88 -4.11
C GLY A 94 17.02 -13.18 -5.55
N ASP A 95 15.73 -13.39 -5.80
CA ASP A 95 15.16 -13.60 -7.14
C ASP A 95 14.78 -12.24 -7.76
N THR A 96 15.81 -11.49 -8.14
CA THR A 96 15.69 -10.09 -8.60
C THR A 96 14.90 -9.95 -9.89
N ASP A 97 14.96 -10.95 -10.77
CA ASP A 97 14.29 -10.90 -12.08
C ASP A 97 12.77 -10.99 -11.91
N ASN A 98 12.28 -11.92 -11.08
CA ASN A 98 10.85 -12.01 -10.77
C ASN A 98 10.37 -10.80 -9.96
N ALA A 99 11.19 -10.31 -9.01
CA ALA A 99 10.87 -9.09 -8.27
C ALA A 99 10.69 -7.88 -9.20
N GLU A 100 11.61 -7.68 -10.13
CA GLU A 100 11.54 -6.58 -11.09
C GLU A 100 10.31 -6.69 -12.00
N GLN A 101 10.04 -7.87 -12.55
CA GLN A 101 8.86 -8.10 -13.40
C GLN A 101 7.56 -7.77 -12.66
N LEU A 102 7.42 -8.22 -11.41
CA LEU A 102 6.22 -7.97 -10.61
C LEU A 102 6.08 -6.47 -10.24
N LEU A 103 7.17 -5.79 -9.94
CA LEU A 103 7.15 -4.34 -9.68
C LEU A 103 6.76 -3.55 -10.94
N LEU A 104 7.24 -3.95 -12.12
CA LEU A 104 6.87 -3.35 -13.40
C LEU A 104 5.38 -3.57 -13.72
N GLU A 105 4.87 -4.79 -13.51
CA GLU A 105 3.45 -5.14 -13.66
C GLU A 105 2.56 -4.28 -12.74
N ALA A 106 2.93 -4.20 -11.46
CA ALA A 106 2.20 -3.40 -10.48
C ALA A 106 2.23 -1.91 -10.84
N ARG A 107 3.39 -1.36 -11.22
CA ARG A 107 3.53 0.03 -11.66
C ARG A 107 2.60 0.33 -12.84
N GLY A 108 2.64 -0.50 -13.88
CA GLY A 108 1.81 -0.33 -15.07
C GLY A 108 0.33 -0.35 -14.72
N THR A 109 -0.11 -1.32 -13.92
CA THR A 109 -1.50 -1.42 -13.48
C THR A 109 -1.94 -0.20 -12.66
N LEU A 110 -1.08 0.33 -11.78
CA LEU A 110 -1.40 1.51 -10.98
C LEU A 110 -1.48 2.79 -11.81
N ASP A 111 -0.53 2.99 -12.73
CA ASP A 111 -0.51 4.15 -13.64
C ASP A 111 -1.77 4.13 -14.56
N GLU A 112 -2.21 2.95 -15.03
CA GLU A 112 -3.48 2.77 -15.76
C GLU A 112 -4.71 3.09 -14.90
N ASN A 113 -4.76 2.57 -13.67
CA ASN A 113 -5.85 2.82 -12.72
C ASN A 113 -5.98 4.31 -12.36
N GLN A 114 -4.86 5.05 -12.42
CA GLN A 114 -4.81 6.49 -12.20
C GLN A 114 -5.35 7.25 -13.44
N ALA A 115 -4.89 6.88 -14.64
CA ALA A 115 -5.30 7.52 -15.89
C ALA A 115 -6.79 7.32 -16.24
N ALA A 116 -7.37 6.20 -15.83
CA ALA A 116 -8.77 5.86 -16.09
C ALA A 116 -9.79 6.61 -15.19
N ASP A 117 -9.35 7.51 -14.30
CA ASP A 117 -10.26 8.21 -13.39
C ASP A 117 -11.06 9.31 -14.11
N PRO A 118 -12.40 9.26 -14.13
CA PRO A 118 -13.19 10.33 -14.71
C PRO A 118 -13.01 11.65 -13.93
N VAL A 119 -12.91 12.75 -14.67
CA VAL A 119 -12.90 14.13 -14.16
C VAL A 119 -14.03 14.34 -13.14
N ALA A 120 -13.73 15.12 -12.09
CA ALA A 120 -14.69 15.57 -11.07
C ALA A 120 -16.07 15.90 -11.70
N GLY A 121 -17.10 15.12 -11.37
CA GLY A 121 -18.46 15.35 -11.91
C GLY A 121 -19.40 14.14 -12.01
N THR A 122 -18.91 12.90 -11.86
CA THR A 122 -19.77 11.69 -11.94
C THR A 122 -20.19 11.21 -10.54
N ILE A 123 -21.48 10.89 -10.32
CA ILE A 123 -22.01 10.40 -9.03
C ILE A 123 -21.25 9.18 -8.48
N SER A 124 -20.77 8.28 -9.35
CA SER A 124 -19.96 7.10 -8.97
C SER A 124 -18.63 7.45 -8.32
N TYR A 125 -18.07 8.64 -8.59
CA TYR A 125 -16.86 9.13 -7.96
C TYR A 125 -17.07 9.32 -6.45
N ILE A 126 -18.25 9.73 -6.00
CA ILE A 126 -18.50 10.03 -4.58
C ILE A 126 -18.94 8.77 -3.81
N THR A 127 -19.64 7.83 -4.46
CA THR A 127 -20.45 6.83 -3.76
C THR A 127 -19.72 5.56 -3.29
N ASP A 128 -18.56 5.19 -3.83
CA ASP A 128 -17.90 3.92 -3.46
C ASP A 128 -16.36 3.94 -3.56
N ASP A 129 -15.66 3.94 -2.41
CA ASP A 129 -14.19 3.77 -2.36
C ASP A 129 -13.75 2.32 -2.55
N THR A 130 -14.60 1.32 -2.27
CA THR A 130 -14.26 -0.11 -2.33
C THR A 130 -14.55 -0.75 -3.70
N ALA A 131 -15.33 -0.08 -4.53
CA ALA A 131 -15.46 -0.38 -5.96
C ALA A 131 -14.28 0.16 -6.78
N ARG A 132 -13.48 1.09 -6.22
CA ARG A 132 -12.29 1.61 -6.89
C ARG A 132 -11.19 0.56 -6.92
N GLN A 133 -10.52 0.50 -8.07
CA GLN A 133 -9.29 -0.26 -8.22
C GLN A 133 -8.22 0.33 -7.28
N TYR A 134 -7.35 -0.53 -6.76
CA TYR A 134 -6.26 -0.12 -5.89
C TYR A 134 -5.32 0.83 -6.66
N ARG A 135 -5.03 2.01 -6.10
CA ARG A 135 -4.18 3.06 -6.71
C ARG A 135 -2.81 3.21 -6.05
N GLY A 136 -2.70 2.73 -4.82
CA GLY A 136 -1.61 3.07 -3.93
C GLY A 136 -1.59 4.57 -3.56
N TRP A 137 -1.00 4.89 -2.40
CA TRP A 137 -0.73 6.29 -2.04
C TRP A 137 0.54 6.79 -2.72
N GLY A 138 0.75 8.10 -2.76
CA GLY A 138 1.87 8.73 -3.44
C GLY A 138 3.23 8.15 -3.04
N TYR A 139 3.47 7.94 -1.74
CA TYR A 139 4.70 7.32 -1.24
C TYR A 139 4.90 5.91 -1.80
N GLU A 140 3.84 5.09 -1.92
CA GLU A 140 3.94 3.74 -2.50
C GLU A 140 4.30 3.82 -3.98
N GLN A 141 3.73 4.76 -4.72
CA GLN A 141 4.04 4.97 -6.14
C GLN A 141 5.51 5.35 -6.37
N VAL A 142 6.08 6.14 -5.45
CA VAL A 142 7.50 6.50 -5.46
C VAL A 142 8.36 5.31 -5.05
N MET A 143 7.95 4.58 -4.01
CA MET A 143 8.66 3.40 -3.52
C MET A 143 8.71 2.26 -4.53
N ILE A 144 7.70 2.08 -5.40
CA ILE A 144 7.76 1.06 -6.46
C ILE A 144 8.97 1.32 -7.37
N ARG A 145 9.20 2.58 -7.74
CA ARG A 145 10.31 3.00 -8.60
C ARG A 145 11.65 2.90 -7.87
N ALA A 146 11.67 3.18 -6.57
CA ALA A 146 12.86 3.00 -5.74
C ALA A 146 13.24 1.52 -5.57
N MET A 147 12.25 0.65 -5.35
CA MET A 147 12.47 -0.81 -5.25
C MET A 147 12.84 -1.42 -6.60
N LEU A 148 12.35 -0.88 -7.73
CA LEU A 148 12.84 -1.24 -9.07
C LEU A 148 14.32 -0.91 -9.23
N ALA A 149 14.73 0.29 -8.84
CA ALA A 149 16.14 0.68 -8.90
C ALA A 149 17.02 -0.23 -8.03
N LEU A 150 16.59 -0.52 -6.80
CA LEU A 150 17.30 -1.41 -5.89
C LEU A 150 17.35 -2.86 -6.45
N SER A 151 16.24 -3.37 -6.99
CA SER A 151 16.19 -4.70 -7.63
C SER A 151 17.15 -4.79 -8.82
N SER A 152 17.20 -3.74 -9.65
CA SER A 152 18.14 -3.67 -10.78
C SER A 152 19.59 -3.60 -10.29
N MET A 153 19.92 -2.84 -9.23
CA MET A 153 21.27 -2.85 -8.62
C MET A 153 21.66 -4.22 -8.07
N MET A 154 20.72 -4.94 -7.47
CA MET A 154 20.92 -6.32 -7.02
C MET A 154 20.99 -7.32 -8.19
N SER A 155 20.70 -6.87 -9.42
CA SER A 155 20.94 -7.57 -10.67
C SER A 155 22.06 -6.89 -11.48
N ASP A 156 21.87 -6.58 -12.76
CA ASP A 156 22.93 -6.06 -13.64
C ASP A 156 23.14 -4.54 -13.58
N ALA A 157 22.36 -3.84 -12.76
CA ALA A 157 22.32 -2.39 -12.59
C ALA A 157 22.04 -1.58 -13.86
N VAL A 158 21.58 -2.21 -14.96
CA VAL A 158 21.39 -1.56 -16.27
C VAL A 158 20.32 -0.48 -16.19
N ASP A 159 19.19 -0.79 -15.57
CA ASP A 159 18.03 0.12 -15.48
C ASP A 159 17.96 0.89 -14.16
N ALA A 160 18.88 0.62 -13.23
CA ALA A 160 18.86 1.17 -11.88
C ALA A 160 18.83 2.70 -11.84
N GLU A 161 19.67 3.37 -12.63
CA GLU A 161 19.68 4.84 -12.69
C GLU A 161 18.37 5.38 -13.29
N ALA A 162 17.84 4.74 -14.33
CA ALA A 162 16.59 5.16 -14.97
C ALA A 162 15.42 5.07 -13.99
N TYR A 163 15.33 3.98 -13.23
CA TYR A 163 14.32 3.81 -12.18
C TYR A 163 14.49 4.79 -11.02
N ALA A 164 15.73 5.09 -10.61
CA ALA A 164 16.01 6.08 -9.58
C ALA A 164 15.58 7.50 -10.03
N LEU A 165 15.81 7.86 -11.29
CA LEU A 165 15.32 9.12 -11.86
C LEU A 165 13.79 9.14 -11.95
N GLN A 166 13.15 8.01 -12.31
CA GLN A 166 11.69 7.91 -12.31
C GLN A 166 11.10 8.12 -10.91
N ALA A 167 11.74 7.60 -9.85
CA ALA A 167 11.30 7.83 -8.47
C ALA A 167 11.31 9.33 -8.13
N GLN A 168 12.38 10.04 -8.49
CA GLN A 168 12.48 11.50 -8.31
C GLN A 168 11.42 12.25 -9.12
N SER A 169 11.24 11.88 -10.39
CA SER A 169 10.21 12.48 -11.27
C SER A 169 8.79 12.27 -10.71
N LYS A 170 8.46 11.07 -10.21
CA LYS A 170 7.14 10.80 -9.64
C LYS A 170 6.91 11.60 -8.36
N GLN A 171 7.94 11.80 -7.55
CA GLN A 171 7.85 12.66 -6.36
C GLN A 171 7.51 14.11 -6.75
N MET A 172 8.23 14.66 -7.73
CA MET A 172 7.98 16.02 -8.25
C MET A 172 6.58 16.15 -8.85
N GLU A 173 6.12 15.13 -9.59
CA GLU A 173 4.76 15.08 -10.15
C GLU A 173 3.69 15.15 -9.05
N LEU A 174 3.83 14.34 -7.99
CA LEU A 174 2.88 14.31 -6.87
C LEU A 174 2.86 15.63 -6.09
N GLN A 175 4.05 16.19 -5.83
CA GLN A 175 4.18 17.50 -5.20
C GLN A 175 3.51 18.60 -6.03
N GLN A 176 3.76 18.63 -7.35
CA GLN A 176 3.15 19.62 -8.24
C GLN A 176 1.63 19.45 -8.30
N ALA A 177 1.13 18.21 -8.38
CA ALA A 177 -0.30 17.94 -8.36
C ALA A 177 -0.96 18.43 -7.05
N ALA A 178 -0.28 18.32 -5.91
CA ALA A 178 -0.75 18.85 -4.64
C ALA A 178 -0.77 20.39 -4.62
N ILE A 179 0.26 21.05 -5.19
CA ILE A 179 0.30 22.51 -5.35
C ILE A 179 -0.85 22.98 -6.24
N ASP A 180 -1.08 22.32 -7.37
CA ASP A 180 -2.15 22.65 -8.32
C ASP A 180 -3.54 22.44 -7.71
N ALA A 181 -3.68 21.48 -6.79
CA ALA A 181 -4.88 21.26 -5.99
C ALA A 181 -5.06 22.30 -4.85
N GLY A 182 -4.13 23.25 -4.70
CA GLY A 182 -4.19 24.31 -3.69
C GLY A 182 -3.74 23.89 -2.29
N MET A 183 -2.99 22.79 -2.16
CA MET A 183 -2.43 22.36 -0.88
C MET A 183 -1.33 23.32 -0.44
N LEU A 184 -1.46 23.85 0.78
CA LEU A 184 -0.41 24.63 1.43
C LEU A 184 0.70 23.68 1.92
N ASP A 185 1.96 24.14 1.88
CA ASP A 185 3.12 23.37 2.36
C ASP A 185 3.29 21.99 1.69
N ALA A 186 2.89 21.86 0.42
CA ALA A 186 2.99 20.61 -0.34
C ALA A 186 4.43 20.04 -0.37
N ASP A 187 5.44 20.90 -0.33
CA ASP A 187 6.87 20.53 -0.20
C ASP A 187 7.22 19.84 1.12
N LYS A 188 6.55 20.21 2.21
CA LYS A 188 6.74 19.56 3.52
C LYS A 188 6.03 18.22 3.62
N HIS A 189 4.95 18.05 2.85
CA HIS A 189 4.09 16.86 2.90
C HIS A 189 4.51 15.78 1.90
N TYR A 190 5.07 16.17 0.76
CA TYR A 190 5.63 15.29 -0.26
C TYR A 190 7.15 15.35 -0.20
N GLN A 191 7.75 14.87 0.90
CA GLN A 191 9.19 14.91 1.09
C GLN A 191 9.96 14.08 0.06
N PRO A 192 11.10 14.56 -0.45
CA PRO A 192 11.93 13.82 -1.37
C PRO A 192 12.44 12.49 -0.79
N LEU A 193 12.56 11.49 -1.65
CA LEU A 193 13.19 10.22 -1.31
C LEU A 193 14.71 10.33 -1.47
N ALA A 194 15.49 10.30 -0.38
CA ALA A 194 16.95 10.38 -0.45
C ALA A 194 17.62 9.12 -1.04
N LEU A 195 16.98 7.96 -0.95
CA LEU A 195 17.51 6.71 -1.53
C LEU A 195 17.75 6.81 -3.05
N ALA A 196 16.86 7.48 -3.78
CA ALA A 196 16.97 7.59 -5.24
C ALA A 196 18.22 8.36 -5.71
N PRO A 197 18.50 9.59 -5.25
CA PRO A 197 19.75 10.27 -5.58
C PRO A 197 20.96 9.53 -5.00
N TYR A 198 20.84 8.84 -3.86
CA TYR A 198 21.94 8.04 -3.34
C TYR A 198 22.35 6.92 -4.29
N MET A 199 21.40 6.10 -4.76
CA MET A 199 21.66 5.03 -5.74
C MET A 199 22.26 5.60 -7.03
N ARG A 200 21.77 6.76 -7.49
CA ARG A 200 22.37 7.46 -8.63
C ARG A 200 23.82 7.86 -8.35
N GLY A 201 24.12 8.37 -7.16
CA GLY A 201 25.49 8.71 -6.74
C GLY A 201 26.41 7.50 -6.78
N VAL A 202 25.98 6.39 -6.19
CA VAL A 202 26.72 5.12 -6.15
C VAL A 202 27.06 4.60 -7.57
N LEU A 203 26.09 4.63 -8.48
CA LEU A 203 26.26 4.20 -9.87
C LEU A 203 27.22 5.13 -10.64
N ARG A 204 27.11 6.44 -10.44
CA ARG A 204 27.97 7.43 -11.11
C ARG A 204 29.40 7.40 -10.60
N GLU A 205 29.59 7.19 -9.31
CA GLU A 205 30.90 7.08 -8.69
C GLU A 205 31.69 5.86 -9.23
N MET A 206 31.00 4.75 -9.49
CA MET A 206 31.59 3.53 -10.05
C MET A 206 32.11 3.70 -11.50
N ASN A 207 31.60 4.68 -12.25
CA ASN A 207 32.00 4.89 -13.66
C ASN A 207 33.35 5.60 -13.82
N TYR A 208 34.02 6.02 -12.74
CA TYR A 208 35.32 6.72 -12.71
C TYR A 208 35.43 8.04 -13.48
N ARG A 209 34.34 8.47 -14.13
CA ARG A 209 34.29 9.68 -14.98
C ARG A 209 33.24 10.69 -14.54
N ASP A 210 32.25 10.23 -13.78
CA ASP A 210 31.06 10.99 -13.44
C ASP A 210 31.07 11.43 -11.95
N TYR A 211 32.25 11.71 -11.40
CA TYR A 211 32.42 12.10 -10.00
C TYR A 211 31.69 13.40 -9.63
N ASP A 212 31.62 14.35 -10.57
CA ASP A 212 30.84 15.59 -10.37
C ASP A 212 29.33 15.28 -10.25
N ASP A 213 28.83 14.33 -11.04
CA ASP A 213 27.44 13.86 -10.95
C ASP A 213 27.19 13.10 -9.66
N ALA A 214 28.14 12.30 -9.21
CA ALA A 214 28.08 11.58 -7.94
C ALA A 214 28.05 12.55 -6.76
N SER A 215 28.97 13.53 -6.71
CA SER A 215 28.99 14.56 -5.65
C SER A 215 27.70 15.37 -5.61
N ARG A 216 27.16 15.79 -6.77
CA ARG A 216 25.84 16.45 -6.83
C ARG A 216 24.73 15.59 -6.25
N ALA A 217 24.73 14.29 -6.56
CA ALA A 217 23.72 13.38 -6.06
C ALA A 217 23.84 13.18 -4.53
N TYR A 218 25.06 13.04 -4.00
CA TYR A 218 25.28 12.94 -2.55
C TYR A 218 24.98 14.25 -1.79
N ARG A 219 25.22 15.42 -2.39
CA ARG A 219 24.78 16.71 -1.84
C ARG A 219 23.26 16.77 -1.69
N LEU A 220 22.53 16.33 -2.72
CA LEU A 220 21.07 16.22 -2.64
C LEU A 220 20.63 15.24 -1.53
N VAL A 221 21.36 14.14 -1.31
CA VAL A 221 21.11 13.24 -0.17
C VAL A 221 21.28 13.98 1.16
N SER A 222 22.36 14.74 1.35
CA SER A 222 22.62 15.53 2.58
C SER A 222 21.53 16.59 2.81
N GLU A 223 21.03 17.21 1.74
CA GLU A 223 19.92 18.18 1.81
C GLU A 223 18.59 17.53 2.22
N ILE A 224 18.28 16.34 1.67
CA ILE A 224 17.02 15.62 1.94
C ILE A 224 17.05 14.96 3.32
N GLN A 225 18.18 14.32 3.66
CA GLN A 225 18.35 13.59 4.92
C GLN A 225 19.63 14.02 5.64
N PRO A 226 19.62 15.17 6.34
CA PRO A 226 20.80 15.71 7.03
C PRO A 226 21.33 14.81 8.15
N SER A 227 20.50 13.90 8.70
CA SER A 227 20.93 12.95 9.73
C SER A 227 21.68 11.74 9.17
N PHE A 228 21.72 11.55 7.84
CA PHE A 228 22.50 10.49 7.21
C PHE A 228 23.97 10.92 7.12
N ALA A 229 24.70 10.75 8.22
CA ALA A 229 26.10 11.16 8.35
C ALA A 229 27.05 10.68 7.23
N PRO A 230 26.87 9.50 6.60
CA PRO A 230 27.74 9.06 5.52
C PRO A 230 27.75 9.97 4.29
N ALA A 231 26.69 10.78 4.06
CA ALA A 231 26.61 11.65 2.88
C ALA A 231 27.82 12.60 2.76
N GLU A 232 28.27 13.20 3.87
CA GLU A 232 29.42 14.12 3.85
C GLU A 232 30.74 13.41 3.49
N ILE A 233 30.89 12.15 3.92
CA ILE A 233 32.04 11.31 3.57
C ILE A 233 31.98 10.96 2.08
N ASP A 234 30.79 10.63 1.58
CA ASP A 234 30.55 10.30 0.18
C ASP A 234 30.79 11.50 -0.75
N ILE A 235 30.39 12.72 -0.34
CA ILE A 235 30.67 13.97 -1.05
C ILE A 235 32.18 14.21 -1.14
N ALA A 236 32.89 14.19 0.00
CA ALA A 236 34.33 14.44 0.04
C ALA A 236 35.10 13.40 -0.80
N ARG A 237 34.67 12.13 -0.77
CA ARG A 237 35.26 11.07 -1.56
C ARG A 237 35.04 11.28 -3.06
N ALA A 238 33.80 11.53 -3.48
CA ALA A 238 33.50 11.82 -4.89
C ALA A 238 34.30 13.03 -5.41
N GLU A 239 34.44 14.10 -4.61
CA GLU A 239 35.23 15.28 -4.97
C GLU A 239 36.73 15.02 -5.08
N SER A 240 37.24 14.04 -4.34
CA SER A 240 38.63 13.59 -4.45
C SER A 240 38.90 12.76 -5.72
N GLY A 241 37.85 12.29 -6.39
CA GLY A 241 37.93 11.45 -7.59
C GLY A 241 38.46 10.04 -7.33
N VAL A 242 38.39 9.56 -6.09
CA VAL A 242 38.84 8.23 -5.68
C VAL A 242 37.66 7.39 -5.22
N HIS A 243 37.27 6.41 -6.04
CA HIS A 243 36.18 5.49 -5.70
C HIS A 243 36.53 4.52 -4.56
N CYS A 244 37.71 3.89 -4.60
CA CYS A 244 38.25 2.99 -3.58
C CYS A 244 39.78 2.90 -3.69
N GLN A 245 40.43 2.27 -2.71
CA GLN A 245 41.87 2.01 -2.76
C GLN A 245 42.23 0.97 -3.84
N PRO A 246 43.43 1.02 -4.44
CA PRO A 246 43.90 -0.03 -5.35
C PRO A 246 43.88 -1.42 -4.68
N GLY A 247 43.43 -2.44 -5.40
CA GLY A 247 43.31 -3.81 -4.86
C GLY A 247 42.13 -3.97 -3.90
N HIS A 248 41.15 -3.06 -3.93
CA HIS A 248 39.92 -3.11 -3.15
C HIS A 248 38.70 -2.92 -4.06
N GLY A 249 37.56 -3.44 -3.63
CA GLY A 249 36.24 -3.08 -4.13
C GLY A 249 35.40 -2.43 -3.03
N VAL A 250 34.19 -2.01 -3.39
CA VAL A 250 33.25 -1.37 -2.46
C VAL A 250 32.03 -2.25 -2.27
N VAL A 251 31.71 -2.57 -1.03
CA VAL A 251 30.50 -3.30 -0.66
C VAL A 251 29.46 -2.31 -0.13
N TYR A 252 28.28 -2.30 -0.75
CA TYR A 252 27.13 -1.57 -0.26
C TYR A 252 26.12 -2.55 0.33
N ILE A 253 25.81 -2.38 1.61
CA ILE A 253 24.77 -3.12 2.30
C ILE A 253 23.54 -2.22 2.36
N PHE A 254 22.51 -2.56 1.59
CA PHE A 254 21.17 -2.00 1.72
C PHE A 254 20.39 -2.86 2.71
N ALA A 255 19.84 -2.26 3.76
CA ALA A 255 19.04 -2.96 4.75
C ALA A 255 17.60 -2.44 4.76
N LEU A 256 16.64 -3.34 4.57
CA LEU A 256 15.20 -3.11 4.70
C LEU A 256 14.81 -3.41 6.15
N VAL A 257 14.64 -2.36 6.97
CA VAL A 257 14.55 -2.46 8.42
C VAL A 257 13.14 -2.13 8.92
N GLY A 258 12.59 -3.01 9.75
CA GLY A 258 11.27 -2.86 10.37
C GLY A 258 10.11 -3.12 9.43
N GLN A 259 8.92 -3.35 9.98
CA GLN A 259 7.69 -3.47 9.20
C GLN A 259 7.22 -2.08 8.74
N GLY A 260 6.89 -1.94 7.47
CA GLY A 260 6.46 -0.67 6.90
C GLY A 260 5.07 -0.21 7.35
N PRO A 261 4.66 0.97 6.87
CA PRO A 261 3.37 1.57 7.20
C PRO A 261 2.20 0.66 6.80
N GLN A 262 1.23 0.52 7.69
CA GLN A 262 -0.02 -0.19 7.46
C GLN A 262 -1.18 0.80 7.41
N ARG A 263 -2.19 0.48 6.61
CA ARG A 263 -3.47 1.19 6.65
C ARG A 263 -4.43 0.49 7.59
N VAL A 264 -5.02 1.27 8.49
CA VAL A 264 -6.01 0.82 9.46
C VAL A 264 -7.25 1.69 9.38
N ALA A 265 -8.40 1.10 9.72
CA ALA A 265 -9.63 1.86 9.85
C ALA A 265 -9.61 2.68 11.13
N GLN A 266 -9.82 4.00 11.03
CA GLN A 266 -9.88 4.89 12.19
C GLN A 266 -11.15 5.72 12.17
N GLN A 267 -11.83 5.80 13.33
CA GLN A 267 -12.94 6.73 13.53
C GLN A 267 -12.40 8.15 13.71
N ALA A 268 -12.85 9.05 12.84
CA ALA A 268 -12.45 10.45 12.85
C ALA A 268 -13.66 11.37 13.07
N PRO A 269 -13.54 12.40 13.93
CA PRO A 269 -14.62 13.33 14.19
C PRO A 269 -14.90 14.20 12.96
N VAL A 270 -16.18 14.41 12.66
CA VAL A 270 -16.61 15.29 11.57
C VAL A 270 -16.74 16.72 12.10
N THR A 271 -15.96 17.64 11.53
CA THR A 271 -15.97 19.07 11.92
C THR A 271 -16.89 19.89 11.02
N SER A 272 -17.29 21.08 11.47
CA SER A 272 -18.11 22.01 10.68
C SER A 272 -17.44 22.42 9.36
N ASN A 273 -16.11 22.56 9.34
CA ASN A 273 -15.36 22.87 8.12
C ASN A 273 -15.42 21.73 7.11
N VAL A 274 -15.26 20.48 7.56
CA VAL A 274 -15.39 19.29 6.71
C VAL A 274 -16.80 19.19 6.13
N LEU A 275 -17.84 19.46 6.92
CA LEU A 275 -19.23 19.48 6.44
C LEU A 275 -19.44 20.51 5.33
N LEU A 276 -18.93 21.73 5.51
CA LEU A 276 -19.05 22.81 4.53
C LEU A 276 -18.33 22.48 3.22
N LEU A 277 -17.14 21.88 3.30
CA LEU A 277 -16.40 21.42 2.12
C LEU A 277 -17.11 20.26 1.41
N ALA A 278 -17.63 19.30 2.19
CA ALA A 278 -18.39 18.18 1.63
C ALA A 278 -19.69 18.64 0.94
N ASP A 279 -20.39 19.62 1.50
CA ASP A 279 -21.60 20.19 0.89
C ASP A 279 -21.31 20.81 -0.49
N ARG A 280 -20.15 21.47 -0.67
CA ARG A 280 -19.71 21.97 -1.98
C ARG A 280 -19.50 20.84 -2.98
N VAL A 281 -18.86 19.75 -2.56
CA VAL A 281 -18.63 18.55 -3.40
C VAL A 281 -19.96 17.91 -3.80
N VAL A 282 -20.87 17.75 -2.85
CA VAL A 282 -22.19 17.14 -3.07
C VAL A 282 -23.06 18.01 -3.99
N SER A 283 -23.11 19.32 -3.72
CA SER A 283 -23.90 20.29 -4.49
C SER A 283 -23.44 20.42 -5.94
N ALA A 284 -22.16 20.17 -6.22
CA ALA A 284 -21.63 20.13 -7.58
C ALA A 284 -22.14 18.92 -8.39
N VAL A 285 -22.62 17.86 -7.72
CA VAL A 285 -22.97 16.58 -8.36
C VAL A 285 -24.46 16.30 -8.35
N GLY A 286 -25.27 17.00 -7.55
CA GLY A 286 -26.72 16.89 -7.60
C GLY A 286 -27.46 17.61 -6.47
N LYS A 287 -28.79 17.61 -6.53
CA LYS A 287 -29.67 18.16 -5.48
C LYS A 287 -29.85 17.16 -4.34
N TYR A 288 -28.77 16.84 -3.65
CA TYR A 288 -28.82 16.00 -2.46
C TYR A 288 -28.92 16.92 -1.23
N SER A 289 -29.95 16.72 -0.40
CA SER A 289 -30.13 17.47 0.84
C SER A 289 -30.48 16.50 1.95
N VAL A 290 -29.55 16.32 2.88
CA VAL A 290 -29.75 15.57 4.12
C VAL A 290 -29.10 16.36 5.24
N PRO A 291 -29.71 16.44 6.45
CA PRO A 291 -29.10 17.14 7.56
C PRO A 291 -27.67 16.63 7.81
N PRO A 292 -26.65 17.51 7.86
CA PRO A 292 -25.28 17.10 8.09
C PRO A 292 -25.18 16.41 9.45
N THR A 293 -24.83 15.12 9.45
CA THR A 293 -24.67 14.36 10.70
C THR A 293 -23.24 14.51 11.19
N MET A 294 -23.02 15.07 12.39
CA MET A 294 -21.70 15.21 13.01
C MET A 294 -21.17 13.89 13.63
N ALA A 295 -21.85 12.76 13.39
CA ALA A 295 -21.37 11.47 13.84
C ALA A 295 -19.97 11.19 13.25
N PRO A 296 -19.04 10.60 14.02
CA PRO A 296 -17.74 10.20 13.51
C PRO A 296 -17.86 9.35 12.24
N ILE A 297 -16.82 9.41 11.40
CA ILE A 297 -16.73 8.63 10.17
C ILE A 297 -15.45 7.82 10.16
N GLU A 298 -15.53 6.62 9.60
CA GLU A 298 -14.36 5.80 9.38
C GLU A 298 -13.58 6.30 8.17
N ILE A 299 -12.28 6.50 8.33
CA ILE A 299 -11.34 6.86 7.26
C ILE A 299 -10.11 5.94 7.32
N PRO A 300 -9.38 5.75 6.20
CA PRO A 300 -8.11 5.04 6.25
C PRO A 300 -7.08 5.93 6.94
N ALA A 301 -6.39 5.38 7.93
CA ALA A 301 -5.31 6.03 8.65
C ALA A 301 -4.02 5.19 8.57
N VAL A 302 -2.88 5.84 8.77
CA VAL A 302 -1.57 5.16 8.83
C VAL A 302 -1.28 4.71 10.24
N ALA A 303 -0.86 3.45 10.37
CA ALA A 303 -0.25 2.90 11.57
C ALA A 303 1.16 2.41 11.23
N ILE A 304 2.15 2.80 12.04
CA ILE A 304 3.52 2.28 11.94
C ILE A 304 3.65 1.18 12.99
N PRO A 305 3.88 -0.08 12.60
CA PRO A 305 4.13 -1.14 13.56
C PRO A 305 5.36 -0.84 14.42
N GLU A 306 5.28 -1.18 15.72
CA GLU A 306 6.44 -1.08 16.60
C GLU A 306 7.51 -2.09 16.16
N THR A 307 8.78 -1.69 16.27
CA THR A 307 9.92 -2.53 15.92
C THR A 307 10.96 -2.54 17.04
N ALA A 308 11.58 -3.70 17.24
CA ALA A 308 12.68 -3.86 18.19
C ALA A 308 14.04 -3.54 17.56
N ILE A 309 14.17 -3.71 16.23
CA ILE A 309 15.40 -3.41 15.49
C ILE A 309 15.53 -1.91 15.24
N ASP A 310 16.71 -1.39 15.52
CA ASP A 310 17.12 -0.02 15.19
C ASP A 310 18.00 -0.01 13.94
N THR A 311 18.87 -1.01 13.77
CA THR A 311 19.85 -1.09 12.68
C THR A 311 20.33 -2.53 12.43
N VAL A 312 21.03 -2.77 11.33
CA VAL A 312 21.79 -4.00 11.09
C VAL A 312 23.26 -3.77 11.43
N PHE A 313 23.84 -4.67 12.23
CA PHE A 313 25.28 -4.75 12.47
C PHE A 313 25.92 -5.69 11.45
N VAL A 314 27.01 -5.25 10.84
CA VAL A 314 27.66 -5.93 9.72
C VAL A 314 29.11 -6.25 10.08
N MET A 315 29.52 -7.50 9.81
CA MET A 315 30.90 -7.95 9.91
C MET A 315 31.34 -8.60 8.60
N ALA A 316 32.63 -8.47 8.27
CA ALA A 316 33.30 -9.21 7.20
C ALA A 316 34.44 -10.03 7.81
N ASP A 317 34.45 -11.34 7.59
CA ASP A 317 35.50 -12.25 8.09
C ASP A 317 35.79 -12.05 9.59
N ASP A 318 34.73 -12.01 10.39
CA ASP A 318 34.75 -11.78 11.84
C ASP A 318 35.29 -10.41 12.29
N GLN A 319 35.52 -9.48 11.37
CA GLN A 319 35.87 -8.09 11.66
C GLN A 319 34.64 -7.17 11.51
N PRO A 320 34.40 -6.26 12.48
CA PRO A 320 33.29 -5.32 12.39
C PRO A 320 33.48 -4.33 11.25
N LEU A 321 32.50 -4.25 10.34
CA LEU A 321 32.42 -3.20 9.32
C LEU A 321 31.65 -1.97 9.83
N GLY A 322 30.62 -2.19 10.64
CA GLY A 322 29.86 -1.11 11.26
C GLY A 322 28.36 -1.39 11.37
N LEU A 323 27.60 -0.31 11.54
CA LEU A 323 26.14 -0.32 11.59
C LEU A 323 25.61 0.36 10.32
N THR A 324 24.51 -0.17 9.77
CA THR A 324 23.76 0.52 8.72
C THR A 324 23.18 1.84 9.25
N GLN A 325 23.02 2.83 8.38
CA GLN A 325 22.45 4.13 8.75
C GLN A 325 21.24 4.47 7.89
N SER A 326 20.19 5.00 8.53
CA SER A 326 18.92 5.30 7.89
C SER A 326 19.04 6.40 6.85
N ILE A 327 18.79 6.05 5.60
CA ILE A 327 18.75 7.01 4.48
C ILE A 327 17.32 7.40 4.12
N THR A 328 16.33 6.57 4.42
CA THR A 328 14.92 6.85 4.13
C THR A 328 14.02 6.25 5.20
N ASP A 329 13.14 7.06 5.77
CA ASP A 329 12.05 6.62 6.65
C ASP A 329 10.73 6.60 5.88
N VAL A 330 10.35 5.42 5.39
CA VAL A 330 9.12 5.19 4.63
C VAL A 330 7.89 5.37 5.54
N GLY A 331 8.02 5.06 6.83
CA GLY A 331 6.97 5.28 7.81
C GLY A 331 6.65 6.77 7.96
N GLN A 332 7.67 7.61 8.08
CA GLN A 332 7.53 9.06 8.14
C GLN A 332 6.92 9.62 6.85
N MET A 333 7.37 9.17 5.67
CA MET A 333 6.78 9.57 4.38
C MET A 333 5.26 9.28 4.35
N ALA A 334 4.85 8.08 4.78
CA ALA A 334 3.44 7.69 4.80
C ALA A 334 2.61 8.55 5.77
N VAL A 335 3.15 8.85 6.97
CA VAL A 335 2.48 9.71 7.96
C VAL A 335 2.34 11.15 7.46
N GLN A 336 3.39 11.72 6.87
CA GLN A 336 3.37 13.09 6.34
C GLN A 336 2.35 13.25 5.22
N GLN A 337 2.31 12.29 4.30
CA GLN A 337 1.32 12.29 3.22
C GLN A 337 -0.10 12.09 3.76
N TYR A 338 -0.29 11.20 4.74
CA TYR A 338 -1.59 11.01 5.38
C TYR A 338 -2.11 12.31 5.98
N GLU A 339 -1.30 13.01 6.78
CA GLU A 339 -1.73 14.25 7.43
C GLU A 339 -2.06 15.35 6.40
N ALA A 340 -1.38 15.37 5.25
CA ALA A 340 -1.68 16.25 4.12
C ALA A 340 -3.06 15.96 3.50
N GLU A 341 -3.37 14.69 3.30
CA GLU A 341 -4.57 14.23 2.58
C GLU A 341 -5.78 13.99 3.50
N LYS A 342 -5.59 13.97 4.82
CA LYS A 342 -6.61 13.62 5.82
C LYS A 342 -7.89 14.43 5.71
N THR A 343 -7.77 15.74 5.48
CA THR A 343 -8.94 16.62 5.34
C THR A 343 -9.74 16.26 4.09
N ASP A 344 -9.07 15.99 2.98
CA ASP A 344 -9.70 15.60 1.73
C ASP A 344 -10.33 14.19 1.83
N LEU A 345 -9.66 13.24 2.50
CA LEU A 345 -10.23 11.94 2.86
C LEU A 345 -11.53 12.09 3.68
N LEU A 346 -11.53 12.94 4.70
CA LEU A 346 -12.70 13.25 5.52
C LEU A 346 -13.83 13.89 4.71
N VAL A 347 -13.51 14.88 3.88
CA VAL A 347 -14.48 15.57 3.01
C VAL A 347 -15.14 14.58 2.06
N ARG A 348 -14.36 13.71 1.40
CA ARG A 348 -14.88 12.67 0.52
C ARG A 348 -15.76 11.67 1.27
N ALA A 349 -15.33 11.22 2.43
CA ALA A 349 -16.09 10.26 3.24
C ALA A 349 -17.44 10.87 3.69
N VAL A 350 -17.44 12.13 4.12
CA VAL A 350 -18.66 12.85 4.49
C VAL A 350 -19.56 13.08 3.29
N ALA A 351 -19.01 13.50 2.14
CA ALA A 351 -19.78 13.66 0.90
C ALA A 351 -20.44 12.36 0.48
N ARG A 352 -19.71 11.24 0.56
CA ARG A 352 -20.24 9.89 0.31
C ARG A 352 -21.41 9.55 1.20
N ARG A 353 -21.27 9.80 2.51
CA ARG A 353 -22.33 9.57 3.48
C ARG A 353 -23.59 10.37 3.12
N ILE A 354 -23.44 11.65 2.74
CA ILE A 354 -24.57 12.51 2.34
C ILE A 354 -25.25 11.93 1.09
N VAL A 355 -24.48 11.59 0.04
CA VAL A 355 -25.04 11.02 -1.20
C VAL A 355 -25.74 9.69 -0.93
N LYS A 356 -25.12 8.79 -0.15
CA LYS A 356 -25.74 7.50 0.22
C LYS A 356 -27.06 7.69 0.97
N LYS A 357 -27.08 8.56 1.99
CA LYS A 357 -28.31 8.86 2.75
C LYS A 357 -29.40 9.46 1.88
N SER A 358 -29.04 10.34 0.95
CA SER A 358 -29.98 10.99 0.05
C SER A 358 -30.61 10.03 -0.98
N ALA A 359 -29.84 9.05 -1.48
CA ALA A 359 -30.36 8.01 -2.35
C ALA A 359 -31.40 7.13 -1.64
N VAL A 360 -31.15 6.78 -0.37
CA VAL A 360 -32.11 6.06 0.48
C VAL A 360 -33.39 6.88 0.70
N ALA A 361 -33.26 8.18 0.99
CA ALA A 361 -34.41 9.08 1.17
C ALA A 361 -35.25 9.23 -0.10
N ALA A 362 -34.61 9.47 -1.26
CA ALA A 362 -35.32 9.58 -2.54
C ALA A 362 -36.05 8.29 -2.93
N GLY A 363 -35.48 7.11 -2.60
CA GLY A 363 -36.17 5.83 -2.75
C GLY A 363 -37.45 5.73 -1.92
N LYS A 364 -37.41 6.16 -0.65
CA LYS A 364 -38.61 6.17 0.22
C LYS A 364 -39.73 7.04 -0.33
N ASP A 365 -39.39 8.22 -0.84
CA ASP A 365 -40.35 9.19 -1.36
C ASP A 365 -40.94 8.75 -2.72
N ALA A 366 -40.12 8.22 -3.62
CA ALA A 366 -40.56 7.80 -4.97
C ALA A 366 -41.51 6.58 -4.94
N PHE A 367 -41.38 5.71 -3.94
CA PHE A 367 -42.25 4.54 -3.77
C PHE A 367 -43.47 4.81 -2.87
N GLY A 368 -43.66 6.04 -2.37
CA GLY A 368 -44.83 6.42 -1.56
C GLY A 368 -45.04 5.52 -0.34
N ILE A 369 -43.94 5.06 0.28
CA ILE A 369 -43.96 4.02 1.30
C ILE A 369 -44.53 4.58 2.62
N GLN A 370 -45.84 4.50 2.77
CA GLN A 370 -46.55 4.83 4.01
C GLN A 370 -46.83 3.61 4.89
N ASP A 371 -46.59 2.39 4.38
CA ASP A 371 -46.78 1.14 5.13
C ASP A 371 -45.67 1.00 6.20
N PRO A 372 -46.02 0.93 7.50
CA PRO A 372 -45.07 0.78 8.59
C PRO A 372 -44.13 -0.43 8.46
N MET A 373 -44.60 -1.53 7.84
CA MET A 373 -43.77 -2.72 7.64
C MET A 373 -42.74 -2.55 6.53
N LEU A 374 -43.08 -1.83 5.44
CA LEU A 374 -42.09 -1.49 4.42
C LEU A 374 -41.13 -0.40 4.92
N GLN A 375 -41.58 0.56 5.74
CA GLN A 375 -40.69 1.54 6.37
C GLN A 375 -39.64 0.85 7.24
N LEU A 376 -40.05 -0.10 8.08
CA LEU A 376 -39.12 -0.90 8.89
C LEU A 376 -38.14 -1.69 8.02
N VAL A 377 -38.57 -2.27 6.90
CA VAL A 377 -37.67 -2.99 5.97
C VAL A 377 -36.67 -2.04 5.31
N VAL A 378 -37.09 -0.84 4.91
CA VAL A 378 -36.18 0.15 4.32
C VAL A 378 -35.24 0.75 5.37
N ASP A 379 -35.68 0.94 6.60
CA ASP A 379 -34.83 1.38 7.72
C ASP A 379 -33.83 0.30 8.12
N LEU A 380 -34.25 -0.98 8.18
CA LEU A 380 -33.36 -2.11 8.41
C LEU A 380 -32.38 -2.30 7.25
N ALA A 381 -32.83 -2.16 5.99
CA ALA A 381 -31.95 -2.21 4.83
C ALA A 381 -30.97 -1.02 4.79
N GLY A 382 -31.42 0.18 5.16
CA GLY A 382 -30.58 1.38 5.25
C GLY A 382 -29.53 1.27 6.36
N SER A 383 -29.91 0.79 7.55
CA SER A 383 -28.98 0.55 8.66
C SER A 383 -28.02 -0.62 8.39
N ALA A 384 -28.47 -1.68 7.71
CA ALA A 384 -27.61 -2.76 7.23
C ALA A 384 -26.65 -2.25 6.14
N TRP A 385 -27.07 -1.33 5.28
CA TRP A 385 -26.23 -0.70 4.25
C TRP A 385 -25.20 0.26 4.86
N GLU A 386 -25.57 1.03 5.89
CA GLU A 386 -24.63 1.83 6.68
C GLU A 386 -23.55 0.94 7.33
N ALA A 387 -23.90 -0.26 7.78
CA ALA A 387 -22.95 -1.25 8.30
C ALA A 387 -22.06 -1.92 7.23
N THR A 388 -22.33 -1.71 5.93
CA THR A 388 -21.48 -2.21 4.82
C THR A 388 -20.39 -1.24 4.36
N GLU A 389 -20.37 -0.01 4.88
CA GLU A 389 -19.33 0.96 4.58
C GLU A 389 -18.01 0.56 5.28
N LYS A 390 -17.23 -0.29 4.60
CA LYS A 390 -15.87 -0.62 5.02
C LYS A 390 -14.89 0.36 4.41
N THR A 391 -14.03 0.91 5.25
CA THR A 391 -12.86 1.66 4.80
C THR A 391 -11.91 0.78 4.00
N ASP A 392 -11.39 1.30 2.89
CA ASP A 392 -10.33 0.62 2.15
C ASP A 392 -9.00 0.73 2.89
N THR A 393 -8.59 -0.36 3.54
CA THR A 393 -7.31 -0.47 4.27
C THR A 393 -6.26 -1.25 3.49
N ARG A 394 -6.48 -1.51 2.19
CA ARG A 394 -5.47 -2.12 1.33
C ARG A 394 -4.25 -1.20 1.25
N CYS A 395 -3.05 -1.76 1.40
CA CYS A 395 -1.76 -1.07 1.33
C CYS A 395 -0.64 -2.06 1.03
N TRP A 396 0.49 -1.56 0.50
CA TRP A 396 1.72 -2.32 0.32
C TRP A 396 2.50 -2.38 1.63
N SER A 397 2.20 -3.39 2.47
CA SER A 397 2.73 -3.44 3.84
C SER A 397 4.04 -4.21 3.99
N LEU A 398 4.51 -4.89 2.93
CA LEU A 398 5.84 -5.50 2.92
C LEU A 398 6.96 -4.51 2.57
N LEU A 399 6.63 -3.24 2.34
CA LEU A 399 7.63 -2.18 2.43
C LEU A 399 8.29 -2.19 3.83
N PRO A 400 9.56 -1.80 3.94
CA PRO A 400 10.17 -1.61 5.25
C PRO A 400 9.70 -0.31 5.92
N ARG A 401 9.94 -0.19 7.23
CA ARG A 401 9.82 1.11 7.91
C ARG A 401 10.91 2.06 7.44
N GLU A 402 12.14 1.56 7.40
CA GLU A 402 13.32 2.31 7.03
C GLU A 402 14.16 1.55 6.01
N ILE A 403 14.82 2.30 5.14
CA ILE A 403 15.89 1.80 4.31
C ILE A 403 17.18 2.39 4.84
N GLN A 404 18.13 1.51 5.13
CA GLN A 404 19.42 1.88 5.70
C GLN A 404 20.55 1.44 4.79
N VAL A 405 21.68 2.12 4.87
CA VAL A 405 22.86 1.82 4.05
C VAL A 405 24.12 1.76 4.90
N LEU A 406 24.99 0.80 4.60
CA LEU A 406 26.41 0.81 4.98
C LEU A 406 27.26 0.67 3.73
N ARG A 407 28.26 1.54 3.58
CA ARG A 407 29.34 1.40 2.59
C ARG A 407 30.61 0.92 3.30
N ALA A 408 31.28 -0.07 2.74
CA ALA A 408 32.58 -0.54 3.20
C ALA A 408 33.53 -0.81 2.04
N GLU A 409 34.82 -0.53 2.20
CA GLU A 409 35.86 -0.97 1.26
C GLU A 409 36.48 -2.26 1.77
N LEU A 410 36.58 -3.27 0.89
CA LEU A 410 37.17 -4.57 1.20
C LEU A 410 38.26 -4.91 0.20
N PRO A 411 39.32 -5.63 0.61
CA PRO A 411 40.31 -6.18 -0.32
C PRO A 411 39.64 -7.04 -1.39
N VAL A 412 40.31 -7.21 -2.53
CA VAL A 412 39.85 -8.14 -3.57
C VAL A 412 39.88 -9.57 -3.06
N GLY A 413 38.78 -10.30 -3.28
CA GLY A 413 38.65 -11.72 -2.95
C GLY A 413 37.29 -12.10 -2.41
N THR A 414 37.21 -13.36 -1.96
CA THR A 414 36.02 -13.92 -1.33
C THR A 414 35.93 -13.48 0.12
N HIS A 415 34.80 -12.87 0.49
CA HIS A 415 34.53 -12.41 1.86
C HIS A 415 33.24 -13.02 2.39
N ASN A 416 33.20 -13.34 3.68
CA ASN A 416 31.97 -13.74 4.36
C ASN A 416 31.36 -12.55 5.10
N ILE A 417 30.25 -12.03 4.59
CA ILE A 417 29.50 -10.93 5.20
C ILE A 417 28.45 -11.50 6.15
N SER A 418 28.54 -11.19 7.43
CA SER A 418 27.53 -11.57 8.41
C SER A 418 26.77 -10.35 8.92
N MET A 419 25.46 -10.51 9.05
CA MET A 419 24.52 -9.44 9.36
C MET A 419 23.63 -9.86 10.52
N GLN A 420 23.45 -8.95 11.48
CA GLN A 420 22.70 -9.22 12.69
C GLN A 420 21.78 -8.05 13.03
N ALA A 421 20.53 -8.35 13.35
CA ALA A 421 19.61 -7.35 13.85
C ALA A 421 20.12 -6.77 15.17
N PHE A 422 20.15 -5.45 15.28
CA PHE A 422 20.69 -4.74 16.43
C PHE A 422 19.67 -3.70 16.91
N GLY A 423 19.41 -3.68 18.21
CA GLY A 423 18.43 -2.76 18.79
C GLY A 423 18.63 -2.59 20.28
N ARG A 424 18.30 -1.39 20.79
CA ARG A 424 18.47 -1.02 22.21
C ARG A 424 19.89 -1.26 22.75
N GLY A 425 20.90 -1.10 21.89
CA GLY A 425 22.31 -1.26 22.24
C GLY A 425 22.83 -2.70 22.31
N SER A 426 22.06 -3.69 21.86
CA SER A 426 22.47 -5.10 21.84
C SER A 426 22.01 -5.84 20.59
N PRO A 427 22.70 -6.92 20.19
CA PRO A 427 22.17 -7.86 19.20
C PRO A 427 20.82 -8.45 19.63
N LEU A 428 19.88 -8.51 18.69
CA LEU A 428 18.54 -9.09 18.89
C LEU A 428 18.46 -10.55 18.44
N GLN A 429 19.36 -10.93 17.53
CA GLN A 429 19.45 -12.26 16.93
C GLN A 429 20.69 -12.98 17.47
N ARG A 430 20.58 -14.27 17.81
CA ARG A 430 21.72 -15.05 18.29
C ARG A 430 22.70 -15.42 17.18
N ASP A 431 22.17 -15.97 16.09
CA ASP A 431 22.97 -16.49 14.98
C ASP A 431 22.88 -15.51 13.80
N PRO A 432 23.98 -14.85 13.40
CA PRO A 432 23.97 -13.90 12.28
C PRO A 432 23.57 -14.57 10.96
N THR A 433 22.93 -13.80 10.09
CA THR A 433 22.65 -14.23 8.72
C THR A 433 23.88 -13.90 7.86
N ALA A 434 24.52 -14.92 7.30
CA ALA A 434 25.77 -14.80 6.57
C ALA A 434 25.59 -14.99 5.06
N ARG A 435 26.42 -14.28 4.28
CA ARG A 435 26.47 -14.40 2.83
C ARG A 435 27.91 -14.25 2.34
N THR A 436 28.35 -15.20 1.55
CA THR A 436 29.61 -15.10 0.81
C THR A 436 29.44 -14.18 -0.39
N ILE A 437 30.38 -13.26 -0.57
CA ILE A 437 30.46 -12.35 -1.70
C ILE A 437 31.84 -12.42 -2.35
N GLU A 438 31.90 -12.08 -3.63
CA GLU A 438 33.15 -11.86 -4.35
C GLU A 438 33.35 -10.36 -4.54
N VAL A 439 34.49 -9.85 -4.08
CA VAL A 439 34.87 -8.45 -4.22
C VAL A 439 35.87 -8.32 -5.36
N GLU A 440 35.50 -7.56 -6.39
CA GLU A 440 36.33 -7.29 -7.55
C GLU A 440 37.03 -5.92 -7.45
N ASP A 441 38.23 -5.81 -8.03
CA ASP A 441 39.04 -4.59 -7.97
C ASP A 441 38.30 -3.44 -8.65
N GLY A 442 38.09 -2.36 -7.89
CA GLY A 442 37.42 -1.18 -8.41
C GLY A 442 35.95 -1.38 -8.78
N ARG A 443 35.24 -2.34 -8.19
CA ARG A 443 33.80 -2.53 -8.45
C ARG A 443 32.97 -2.45 -7.20
N ASN A 444 31.69 -2.16 -7.42
CA ASN A 444 30.67 -2.28 -6.40
C ASN A 444 30.16 -3.72 -6.32
N THR A 445 29.98 -4.21 -5.10
CA THR A 445 29.25 -5.42 -4.75
C THR A 445 28.06 -5.00 -3.89
N TYR A 446 26.87 -5.53 -4.16
CA TYR A 446 25.64 -5.13 -3.49
C TYR A 446 25.10 -6.25 -2.63
N VAL A 447 24.75 -5.94 -1.39
CA VAL A 447 24.14 -6.88 -0.44
C VAL A 447 22.82 -6.28 0.04
N LEU A 448 21.75 -7.05 -0.08
CA LEU A 448 20.43 -6.70 0.44
C LEU A 448 20.13 -7.53 1.69
N ALA A 449 19.98 -6.85 2.82
CA ALA A 449 19.53 -7.43 4.08
C ALA A 449 18.05 -7.13 4.32
N THR A 450 17.26 -8.14 4.65
CA THR A 450 15.85 -7.98 5.02
C THR A 450 15.68 -8.26 6.50
N ALA A 451 15.26 -7.27 7.28
CA ALA A 451 15.17 -7.34 8.74
C ALA A 451 13.87 -6.68 9.26
N PRO A 452 12.72 -7.36 9.11
CA PRO A 452 11.42 -6.75 9.38
C PRO A 452 11.09 -6.60 10.88
N SER A 453 11.78 -7.33 11.78
CA SER A 453 11.45 -7.32 13.21
C SER A 453 12.67 -7.55 14.13
N ASP A 454 12.87 -8.75 14.65
CA ASP A 454 13.89 -9.06 15.68
C ASP A 454 15.15 -9.73 15.10
N ARG A 455 15.18 -9.96 13.78
CA ARG A 455 16.23 -10.70 13.08
C ARG A 455 16.36 -10.27 11.63
N VAL A 456 17.54 -10.52 11.06
CA VAL A 456 17.76 -10.51 9.62
C VAL A 456 17.26 -11.84 9.07
N ILE A 457 16.16 -11.83 8.32
CA ILE A 457 15.54 -13.06 7.77
C ILE A 457 16.13 -13.48 6.42
N ALA A 458 16.77 -12.56 5.70
CA ALA A 458 17.40 -12.85 4.42
C ALA A 458 18.58 -11.92 4.12
N ALA A 459 19.48 -12.45 3.29
CA ALA A 459 20.66 -11.79 2.78
C ALA A 459 20.88 -12.22 1.32
N ALA A 460 20.54 -11.35 0.37
CA ALA A 460 20.86 -11.53 -1.04
C ALA A 460 22.13 -10.74 -1.37
N ALA A 461 22.96 -11.24 -2.29
CA ALA A 461 24.17 -10.56 -2.70
C ALA A 461 24.42 -10.73 -4.20
N ARG A 462 25.04 -9.71 -4.80
CA ARG A 462 25.55 -9.72 -6.16
C ARG A 462 26.91 -9.06 -6.25
#